data_AF-A0A2N9I359-F1
#
_entry.id   AF-A0A2N9I359-F1
#
_cell.length_a   1.000
_cell.length_b   1.000
_cell.length_c   1.000
_cell.angle_alpha   90.00
_cell.angle_beta   90.00
_cell.angle_gamma   90.00
#
_symmetry.space_group_name_H-M   'P 1'
#
loop_
_entity.id
_entity.type
_entity.pdbx_description
1 polymer ?
#
loop_
_entity_poly.entity_id
_entity_poly.type
_entity_poly.pdbx_seq_one_letter_code
_entity_poly.pdbx_strand_id
1 'polypeptide(L)'
;MGKKKNEESGGKLSRYVNIPEAMAMFRHLYEVPNNVGLRYTHWFDALNPATGDLLIPVVAIVEGGVRFLMDPLMADFLSYFSLAPTQVNPNVFRIVMGTVELNRRLGLELSTYDIVRTYILHHNTKTDAYSLRP
;
A
#
# COMPACT_ATOMS: atom_id res chain seq x y z
N MET A 1 -33.56 27.54 14.72
CA MET A 1 -32.17 27.88 15.05
C MET A 1 -31.26 26.86 14.35
N GLY A 2 -30.76 27.21 13.17
CA GLY A 2 -30.01 26.28 12.31
C GLY A 2 -28.61 26.04 12.88
N LYS A 3 -28.27 24.78 13.11
CA LYS A 3 -26.89 24.37 13.42
C LYS A 3 -26.04 24.70 12.19
N LYS A 4 -25.20 25.74 12.27
CA LYS A 4 -24.09 25.92 11.34
C LYS A 4 -23.22 24.66 11.44
N LYS A 5 -23.18 23.86 10.37
CA LYS A 5 -22.15 22.84 10.19
C LYS A 5 -20.83 23.61 10.15
N ASN A 6 -20.08 23.56 11.23
CA ASN A 6 -18.70 24.03 11.23
C ASN A 6 -17.96 23.21 10.20
N GLU A 7 -17.33 23.91 9.25
CA GLU A 7 -16.38 23.34 8.30
C GLU A 7 -15.37 22.51 9.09
N GLU A 8 -15.33 21.21 8.80
CA GLU A 8 -14.36 20.30 9.41
C GLU A 8 -12.96 20.78 9.05
N SER A 9 -12.29 21.37 10.04
CA SER A 9 -10.85 21.63 10.03
C SER A 9 -10.14 20.31 9.78
N GLY A 10 -9.85 20.00 8.51
CA GLY A 10 -9.05 18.84 8.13
C GLY A 10 -7.75 18.78 8.94
N GLY A 11 -7.24 17.57 9.18
CA GLY A 11 -6.01 17.38 9.98
C GLY A 11 -4.82 18.17 9.42
N LYS A 12 -3.71 18.25 10.17
CA LYS A 12 -2.51 19.06 9.81
C LYS A 12 -1.98 18.85 8.37
N LEU A 13 -2.23 17.68 7.78
CA LEU A 13 -1.79 17.30 6.45
C LEU A 13 -2.87 17.45 5.36
N SER A 14 -4.08 17.88 5.71
CA SER A 14 -5.21 18.04 4.77
C SER A 14 -4.87 18.93 3.58
N ARG A 15 -4.09 19.99 3.79
CA ARG A 15 -3.62 20.90 2.72
C ARG A 15 -2.88 20.22 1.57
N TYR A 16 -2.32 19.02 1.79
CA TYR A 16 -1.58 18.30 0.75
C TYR A 16 -2.48 17.46 -0.17
N VAL A 17 -3.73 17.19 0.21
CA VAL A 17 -4.60 16.22 -0.48
C VAL A 17 -6.09 16.58 -0.51
N ASN A 18 -6.54 17.57 0.26
CA ASN A 18 -7.98 17.87 0.44
C ASN A 18 -8.54 18.90 -0.57
N ILE A 19 -7.73 19.33 -1.54
CA ILE A 19 -8.18 20.17 -2.68
C ILE A 19 -7.80 19.49 -4.00
N PRO A 20 -8.59 19.62 -5.09
CA PRO A 20 -8.35 18.92 -6.35
C PRO A 20 -6.95 19.16 -6.92
N GLU A 21 -6.45 20.39 -6.85
CA GLU A 21 -5.13 20.77 -7.34
C GLU A 21 -4.01 20.11 -6.53
N ALA A 22 -4.15 20.05 -5.21
CA ALA A 22 -3.19 19.38 -4.34
C ALA A 22 -3.23 17.86 -4.54
N MET A 23 -4.42 17.28 -4.77
CA MET A 23 -4.56 15.86 -5.09
C MET A 23 -3.93 15.52 -6.45
N ALA A 24 -4.05 16.41 -7.44
CA ALA A 24 -3.40 16.26 -8.75
C ALA A 24 -1.87 16.38 -8.63
N MET A 25 -1.38 17.36 -7.86
CA MET A 25 0.05 17.51 -7.56
C MET A 25 0.59 16.31 -6.78
N PHE A 26 -0.15 15.81 -5.78
CA PHE A 26 0.19 14.62 -5.02
C PHE A 26 0.29 13.40 -5.94
N ARG A 27 -0.73 13.19 -6.78
CA ARG A 27 -0.72 12.13 -7.79
C ARG A 27 0.53 12.22 -8.68
N HIS A 28 0.88 13.41 -9.15
CA HIS A 28 2.05 13.62 -10.00
C HIS A 28 3.36 13.36 -9.24
N LEU A 29 3.51 13.94 -8.05
CA LEU A 29 4.73 13.84 -7.23
C LEU A 29 5.03 12.39 -6.79
N TYR A 30 3.98 11.62 -6.51
CA TYR A 30 4.08 10.24 -6.06
C TYR A 30 3.74 9.21 -7.15
N GLU A 31 3.66 9.66 -8.41
CA GLU A 31 3.48 8.82 -9.60
C GLU A 31 2.26 7.87 -9.53
N VAL A 32 1.16 8.31 -8.91
CA VAL A 32 -0.02 7.47 -8.72
C VAL A 32 -0.71 7.23 -10.09
N PRO A 33 -0.92 5.98 -10.53
CA PRO A 33 -1.54 5.66 -11.82
C PRO A 33 -3.00 6.14 -11.95
N ASN A 34 -3.40 6.64 -13.11
CA ASN A 34 -4.73 7.25 -13.35
C ASN A 34 -5.92 6.32 -13.08
N ASN A 35 -5.72 5.00 -13.13
CA ASN A 35 -6.73 4.00 -12.82
C ASN A 35 -6.91 3.73 -11.31
N VAL A 36 -6.08 4.34 -10.45
CA VAL A 36 -6.21 4.25 -8.99
C VAL A 36 -7.05 5.42 -8.48
N GLY A 37 -8.15 5.15 -7.79
CA GLY A 37 -8.94 6.19 -7.12
C GLY A 37 -8.22 6.75 -5.90
N LEU A 38 -8.21 8.08 -5.74
CA LEU A 38 -7.67 8.74 -4.54
C LEU A 38 -8.76 9.59 -3.89
N ARG A 39 -8.92 9.45 -2.58
CA ARG A 39 -9.85 10.25 -1.77
C ARG A 39 -9.24 10.53 -0.41
N TYR A 40 -9.22 11.80 -0.01
CA TYR A 40 -8.96 12.16 1.38
C TYR A 40 -10.22 11.88 2.21
N THR A 41 -10.06 11.16 3.31
CA THR A 41 -11.18 10.83 4.21
C THR A 41 -10.77 11.08 5.65
N HIS A 42 -11.73 11.46 6.49
CA HIS A 42 -11.51 11.58 7.91
C HIS A 42 -11.34 10.18 8.52
N TRP A 43 -10.49 10.06 9.54
CA TRP A 43 -10.12 8.76 10.12
C TRP A 43 -11.33 7.97 10.64
N PHE A 44 -12.37 8.66 11.11
CA PHE A 44 -13.60 8.03 11.61
C PHE A 44 -14.41 7.37 10.48
N ASP A 45 -14.43 7.99 9.29
CA ASP A 45 -15.09 7.46 8.09
C ASP A 45 -14.24 6.38 7.40
N ALA A 46 -12.95 6.32 7.72
CA ALA A 46 -12.02 5.31 7.24
C ALA A 46 -12.16 3.95 7.95
N LEU A 47 -12.98 3.84 9.00
CA LEU A 47 -13.10 2.59 9.76
C LEU A 47 -13.97 1.51 9.08
N ASN A 48 -14.63 1.84 7.97
CA ASN A 48 -15.44 0.90 7.20
C ASN A 48 -15.29 1.12 5.68
N PRO A 49 -14.10 0.87 5.11
CA PRO A 49 -13.88 1.00 3.68
C PRO A 49 -14.81 0.07 2.89
N ALA A 50 -15.23 0.49 1.70
CA ALA A 50 -15.93 -0.42 0.78
C ALA A 50 -14.98 -1.56 0.37
N THR A 51 -15.53 -2.71 0.01
CA THR A 51 -14.73 -3.88 -0.41
C THR A 51 -13.82 -3.51 -1.59
N GLY A 52 -12.50 -3.53 -1.37
CA GLY A 52 -11.48 -3.20 -2.37
C GLY A 52 -10.74 -1.87 -2.16
N ASP A 53 -11.16 -1.04 -1.20
CA ASP A 53 -10.45 0.21 -0.88
C ASP A 53 -9.22 -0.06 0.01
N LEU A 54 -8.06 0.51 -0.37
CA LEU A 54 -6.84 0.49 0.43
C LEU A 54 -6.64 1.84 1.14
N LEU A 55 -6.57 1.81 2.47
CA LEU A 55 -6.36 3.00 3.29
C LEU A 55 -4.89 3.14 3.66
N ILE A 56 -4.24 4.21 3.18
CA ILE A 56 -2.88 4.55 3.56
C ILE A 56 -2.87 5.92 4.25
N PRO A 57 -2.33 6.03 5.47
CA PRO A 57 -2.15 7.33 6.12
C PRO A 57 -1.29 8.26 5.25
N VAL A 58 -1.76 9.48 5.03
CA VAL A 58 -1.00 10.49 4.24
C VAL A 58 0.41 10.70 4.79
N VAL A 59 0.58 10.63 6.12
CA VAL A 59 1.89 10.72 6.78
C VAL A 59 2.85 9.60 6.34
N ALA A 60 2.36 8.40 6.08
CA ALA A 60 3.19 7.29 5.62
C ALA A 60 3.75 7.53 4.20
N ILE A 61 3.05 8.32 3.38
CA ILE A 61 3.49 8.70 2.04
C ILE A 61 4.39 9.93 2.10
N VAL A 62 3.97 10.96 2.82
CA VAL A 62 4.66 12.27 2.87
C VAL A 62 5.96 12.21 3.67
N GLU A 63 5.96 11.57 4.85
CA GLU A 63 7.14 11.48 5.71
C GLU A 63 7.88 10.14 5.53
N GLY A 64 7.13 9.06 5.26
CA GLY A 64 7.69 7.72 5.08
C GLY A 64 8.18 7.41 3.65
N GLY A 65 7.89 8.26 2.67
CA GLY A 65 8.36 8.10 1.28
C GLY A 65 7.76 6.92 0.52
N VAL A 66 6.62 6.37 0.98
CA VAL A 66 5.94 5.24 0.31
C VAL A 66 5.44 5.69 -1.06
N ARG A 67 6.04 5.18 -2.14
CA ARG A 67 5.59 5.38 -3.53
C ARG A 67 4.75 4.19 -3.98
N PHE A 68 3.61 4.45 -4.61
CA PHE A 68 2.75 3.39 -5.17
C PHE A 68 3.28 2.92 -6.51
N LEU A 69 4.22 1.98 -6.49
CA LEU A 69 4.47 1.03 -7.56
C LEU A 69 4.54 -0.34 -6.88
N MET A 70 3.39 -1.00 -6.77
CA MET A 70 3.38 -2.42 -6.42
C MET A 70 3.90 -3.14 -7.66
N ASP A 71 5.15 -3.60 -7.61
CA ASP A 71 5.74 -4.37 -8.70
C ASP A 71 4.81 -5.54 -9.08
N PRO A 72 4.64 -5.88 -10.37
CA PRO A 72 3.78 -6.98 -10.78
C PRO A 72 4.05 -8.28 -10.01
N LEU A 73 5.33 -8.58 -9.69
CA LEU A 73 5.67 -9.75 -8.90
C LEU A 73 5.12 -9.67 -7.47
N MET A 74 5.13 -8.49 -6.85
CA MET A 74 4.53 -8.27 -5.53
C MET A 74 3.00 -8.38 -5.59
N ALA A 75 2.37 -7.82 -6.62
CA ALA A 75 0.94 -7.94 -6.82
C ALA A 75 0.52 -9.40 -7.03
N ASP A 76 1.24 -10.13 -7.88
CA ASP A 76 1.03 -11.55 -8.16
C ASP A 76 1.23 -12.40 -6.91
N PHE A 77 2.27 -12.12 -6.11
CA PHE A 77 2.54 -12.83 -4.86
C PHE A 77 1.39 -12.67 -3.86
N LEU A 78 0.94 -11.44 -3.63
CA LEU A 78 -0.15 -11.15 -2.72
C LEU A 78 -1.47 -11.75 -3.21
N SER A 79 -1.74 -11.68 -4.51
CA SER A 79 -2.89 -12.31 -5.15
C SER A 79 -2.88 -13.84 -4.98
N TYR A 80 -1.73 -14.47 -5.21
CA TYR A 80 -1.54 -15.91 -5.06
C TYR A 80 -1.94 -16.43 -3.68
N PHE A 81 -1.63 -15.66 -2.62
CA PHE A 81 -1.99 -16.01 -1.25
C PHE A 81 -3.30 -15.36 -0.76
N SER A 82 -3.98 -14.58 -1.60
CA SER A 82 -5.17 -13.80 -1.22
C SER A 82 -4.91 -12.90 0.00
N LEU A 83 -3.74 -12.25 0.05
CA LEU A 83 -3.31 -11.38 1.14
C LEU A 83 -3.35 -9.91 0.76
N ALA A 84 -3.70 -9.07 1.73
CA ALA A 84 -3.49 -7.63 1.65
C ALA A 84 -2.05 -7.28 2.05
N PRO A 85 -1.49 -6.17 1.52
CA PRO A 85 -0.15 -5.70 1.89
C PRO A 85 0.03 -5.46 3.41
N THR A 86 -1.07 -5.12 4.10
CA THR A 86 -1.10 -4.90 5.55
C THR A 86 -1.02 -6.18 6.37
N GLN A 87 -1.28 -7.35 5.76
CA GLN A 87 -1.24 -8.65 6.42
C GLN A 87 0.16 -9.28 6.38
N VAL A 88 1.10 -8.72 5.63
CA VAL A 88 2.46 -9.28 5.51
C VAL A 88 3.47 -8.46 6.30
N ASN A 89 4.41 -9.15 6.95
CA ASN A 89 5.53 -8.54 7.65
C ASN A 89 6.54 -7.97 6.63
N PRO A 90 7.31 -6.91 6.98
CA PRO A 90 8.40 -6.36 6.15
C PRO A 90 9.35 -7.38 5.51
N ASN A 91 9.55 -8.55 6.10
CA ASN A 91 10.33 -9.63 5.50
C ASN A 91 9.79 -10.09 4.13
N VAL A 92 8.47 -10.15 3.93
CA VAL A 92 7.85 -10.52 2.65
C VAL A 92 8.22 -9.50 1.58
N PHE A 93 8.09 -8.21 1.89
CA PHE A 93 8.52 -7.13 1.01
C PHE A 93 9.98 -7.25 0.60
N ARG A 94 10.86 -7.53 1.56
CA ARG A 94 12.30 -7.69 1.29
C ARG A 94 12.61 -8.84 0.33
N ILE A 95 11.96 -9.99 0.50
CA ILE A 95 12.22 -11.18 -0.32
C ILE A 95 11.66 -10.96 -1.72
N VAL A 96 10.38 -10.60 -1.84
CA VAL A 96 9.72 -10.47 -3.14
C VAL A 96 10.34 -9.33 -3.95
N MET A 97 10.58 -8.16 -3.34
CA MET A 97 11.27 -7.06 -4.04
C MET A 97 12.75 -7.35 -4.28
N GLY A 98 13.38 -8.18 -3.44
CA GLY A 98 14.73 -8.71 -3.69
C GLY A 98 14.77 -9.55 -4.96
N THR A 99 13.75 -10.39 -5.19
CA THR A 99 13.59 -11.17 -6.41
C THR A 99 13.42 -10.28 -7.64
N VAL A 100 12.61 -9.21 -7.55
CA VAL A 100 12.49 -8.21 -8.61
C VAL A 100 13.86 -7.64 -9.00
N GLU A 101 14.66 -7.25 -8.01
CA GLU A 101 15.98 -6.67 -8.26
C GLU A 101 16.97 -7.71 -8.81
N LEU A 102 16.87 -8.98 -8.39
CA LEU A 102 17.65 -10.09 -8.97
C LEU A 102 17.30 -10.29 -10.45
N ASN A 103 16.02 -10.37 -10.80
CA ASN A 103 15.56 -10.45 -12.18
C ASN A 103 16.13 -9.32 -13.03
N ARG A 104 16.01 -8.07 -12.54
CA ARG A 104 16.50 -6.89 -13.23
C ARG A 104 18.02 -6.91 -13.46
N ARG A 105 18.81 -7.35 -12.49
CA ARG A 105 20.28 -7.34 -12.58
C ARG A 105 20.85 -8.48 -13.39
N LEU A 106 20.22 -9.65 -13.32
CA LEU A 106 20.76 -10.89 -13.87
C LEU A 106 20.02 -11.35 -15.13
N GLY A 107 18.97 -10.65 -15.56
CA GLY A 107 18.15 -11.04 -16.71
C GLY A 107 17.39 -12.34 -16.45
N LEU A 108 16.98 -12.57 -15.20
CA LEU A 108 16.20 -13.74 -14.79
C LEU A 108 14.69 -13.44 -14.89
N GLU A 109 13.89 -14.50 -14.89
CA GLU A 109 12.43 -14.45 -14.93
C GLU A 109 11.82 -15.18 -13.72
N LEU A 110 12.39 -14.96 -12.52
CA LEU A 110 11.91 -15.56 -11.28
C LEU A 110 10.51 -15.03 -10.94
N SER A 111 9.63 -15.94 -10.57
CA SER A 111 8.21 -15.70 -10.34
C SER A 111 7.82 -16.00 -8.89
N THR A 112 6.54 -15.78 -8.56
CA THR A 112 5.95 -16.22 -7.30
C THR A 112 6.19 -17.70 -7.04
N TYR A 113 6.15 -18.55 -8.08
CA TYR A 113 6.38 -19.98 -7.94
C TYR A 113 7.79 -20.32 -7.43
N ASP A 114 8.80 -19.56 -7.84
CA ASP A 114 10.19 -19.76 -7.41
C ASP A 114 10.37 -19.33 -5.95
N ILE A 115 9.68 -18.26 -5.55
CA ILE A 115 9.65 -17.79 -4.16
C ILE A 115 9.02 -18.86 -3.26
N VAL A 116 7.84 -19.40 -3.61
CA VAL A 116 7.14 -20.39 -2.77
C VAL A 116 7.78 -21.78 -2.79
N ARG A 117 8.61 -22.09 -3.79
CA ARG A 117 9.47 -23.27 -3.78
C ARG A 117 10.64 -23.15 -2.81
N THR A 118 11.09 -21.92 -2.56
CA THR A 118 12.26 -21.63 -1.72
C THR A 118 11.87 -21.29 -0.28
N TYR A 119 10.69 -20.69 -0.08
CA TYR A 119 10.23 -20.18 1.20
C TYR A 119 8.81 -20.64 1.51
N ILE A 120 8.58 -20.94 2.79
CA ILE A 120 7.27 -21.27 3.35
C ILE A 120 6.62 -20.01 3.90
N LEU A 121 5.37 -19.77 3.52
CA LEU A 121 4.55 -18.73 4.12
C LEU A 121 4.12 -19.16 5.54
N HIS A 122 4.52 -18.39 6.54
CA HIS A 122 4.25 -18.65 7.95
C HIS A 122 3.37 -17.53 8.55
N HIS A 123 2.22 -17.91 9.11
CA HIS A 123 1.37 -16.99 9.89
C HIS A 123 1.86 -16.87 11.32
N ASN A 124 2.21 -15.67 11.76
CA ASN A 124 2.52 -15.40 13.16
C ASN A 124 1.28 -14.95 13.91
N THR A 125 0.70 -15.84 14.71
CA THR A 125 -0.51 -15.58 15.49
C THR A 125 -0.36 -14.48 16.55
N LYS A 126 0.87 -14.17 16.98
CA LYS A 126 1.11 -13.09 17.97
C LYS A 126 1.01 -11.69 17.36
N THR A 127 1.45 -11.54 16.11
CA THR A 127 1.47 -10.26 15.39
C THR A 127 0.38 -10.16 14.33
N ASP A 128 -0.38 -11.23 14.15
CA ASP A 128 -1.36 -11.45 13.08
C ASP A 128 -0.82 -11.06 11.68
N ALA A 129 0.41 -11.48 11.40
CA ALA A 129 1.10 -11.13 10.15
C ALA A 129 1.80 -12.35 9.55
N TYR A 130 1.86 -12.39 8.22
CA TYR A 130 2.52 -13.44 7.46
C TYR A 130 3.98 -13.09 7.16
N SER A 131 4.89 -14.05 7.25
CA SER A 131 6.29 -13.90 6.85
C SER A 131 6.75 -15.08 6.00
N LEU A 132 7.84 -14.91 5.25
CA LEU A 132 8.47 -15.99 4.51
C LEU A 132 9.62 -16.56 5.34
N ARG A 133 9.70 -17.90 5.42
CA ARG A 133 10.76 -18.62 6.14
C ARG A 133 11.44 -19.62 5.22
N PRO A 134 12.76 -19.82 5.32
CA PRO A 134 13.45 -20.91 4.62
C PRO A 134 12.90 -22.29 5.02
#